data_AF-A0A3N5QR26-F1
#
_entry.id   AF-A0A3N5QR26-F1
#
_cell.length_a   1.000
_cell.length_b   1.000
_cell.length_c   1.000
_cell.angle_alpha   90.00
_cell.angle_beta   90.00
_cell.angle_gamma   90.00
#
_symmetry.space_group_name_H-M   'P 1'
#
loop_
_entity.id
_entity.type
_entity.pdbx_description
1 polymer ?
#
loop_
_entity_poly.entity_id
_entity_poly.type
_entity_poly.pdbx_seq_one_letter_code
_entity_poly.pdbx_strand_id
1 'polypeptide(L)'
;MKKSIAVSRGVVVLDYNVKQLETLLSDRNIIVIVLEKNCSWEQIRRYVAQRLFITRNSKRFLYDIPSFECGLIAVENVDKDIDELAKNISRLISKLRLCAIRHGFLLKLNKNGKYTFKDMTE
;
A
#
# COMPACT_ATOMS: atom_id res chain seq x y z
N MET A 1 -14.97 7.16 30.63
CA MET A 1 -14.60 7.20 29.19
C MET A 1 -13.64 6.04 28.91
N LYS A 2 -14.05 5.02 28.14
CA LYS A 2 -13.13 3.97 27.69
C LYS A 2 -12.19 4.60 26.66
N LYS A 3 -10.90 4.77 27.02
CA LYS A 3 -9.85 5.03 26.04
C LYS A 3 -9.78 3.82 25.11
N SER A 4 -10.42 3.92 23.95
CA SER A 4 -10.15 3.00 22.84
C SER A 4 -8.70 3.23 22.45
N ILE A 5 -7.82 2.28 22.75
CA ILE A 5 -6.46 2.26 22.20
C ILE A 5 -6.67 1.98 20.71
N ALA A 6 -6.68 3.04 19.89
CA ALA A 6 -6.70 2.88 18.44
C ALA A 6 -5.37 2.27 18.03
N VAL A 7 -5.34 0.94 17.88
CA VAL A 7 -4.18 0.21 17.38
C VAL A 7 -4.04 0.54 15.90
N SER A 8 -2.87 1.06 15.52
CA SER A 8 -2.53 1.29 14.12
C SER A 8 -2.71 -0.01 13.33
N ARG A 9 -3.45 0.07 12.22
CA ARG A 9 -3.70 -1.07 11.32
C ARG A 9 -2.46 -1.44 10.49
N GLY A 10 -1.40 -0.65 10.58
CA GLY A 10 -0.11 -0.89 9.95
C GLY A 10 0.51 0.39 9.39
N VAL A 11 1.66 0.23 8.75
CA VAL A 11 2.38 1.31 8.08
C VAL A 11 2.31 1.10 6.58
N VAL A 12 1.95 2.15 5.85
CA VAL A 12 1.86 2.19 4.40
C VAL A 12 2.74 3.31 3.87
N VAL A 13 3.50 3.00 2.83
CA VAL A 13 4.27 3.96 2.04
C VAL A 13 3.47 4.28 0.77
N LEU A 14 3.32 5.56 0.44
CA LEU A 14 2.64 6.03 -0.76
C LEU A 14 3.65 6.57 -1.76
N ASP A 15 3.51 6.16 -3.01
CA ASP A 15 4.08 6.87 -4.14
C ASP A 15 3.50 8.30 -4.18
N TYR A 16 4.32 9.28 -4.55
CA TYR A 16 3.88 10.67 -4.70
C TYR A 16 2.63 10.81 -5.57
N ASN A 17 2.47 9.96 -6.61
CA ASN A 17 1.33 9.97 -7.53
C ASN A 17 0.01 9.50 -6.90
N VAL A 18 0.04 8.99 -5.68
CA VAL A 18 -1.15 8.60 -4.91
C VAL A 18 -1.20 9.30 -3.54
N LYS A 19 -0.46 10.39 -3.36
CA LYS A 19 -0.39 11.14 -2.09
C LYS A 19 -1.76 11.61 -1.59
N GLN A 20 -2.73 11.82 -2.48
CA GLN A 20 -4.10 12.21 -2.07
C GLN A 20 -4.81 11.15 -1.20
N LEU A 21 -4.29 9.92 -1.11
CA LEU A 21 -4.79 8.89 -0.19
C LEU A 21 -4.36 9.12 1.27
N GLU A 22 -3.39 9.99 1.53
CA GLU A 22 -2.74 10.14 2.84
C GLU A 22 -3.73 10.41 3.96
N THR A 23 -4.50 11.50 3.86
CA THR A 23 -5.50 11.87 4.88
C THR A 23 -6.55 10.77 5.04
N LEU A 24 -7.07 10.24 3.92
CA LEU A 24 -8.15 9.25 3.92
C LEU A 24 -7.75 7.90 4.52
N LEU A 25 -6.48 7.51 4.41
CA LEU A 25 -5.93 6.31 5.05
C LEU A 25 -5.56 6.57 6.51
N SER A 26 -5.03 7.77 6.82
CA SER A 26 -4.69 8.17 8.18
C SER A 26 -5.93 8.22 9.08
N ASP A 27 -7.04 8.77 8.58
CA ASP A 27 -8.35 8.78 9.26
C ASP A 27 -8.89 7.37 9.55
N ARG A 28 -8.33 6.35 8.87
CA ARG A 28 -8.66 4.93 9.07
C ARG A 28 -7.66 4.21 9.98
N ASN A 29 -6.90 4.96 10.78
CA ASN A 29 -5.88 4.46 11.70
C ASN A 29 -4.75 3.69 10.99
N ILE A 30 -4.35 4.12 9.80
CA ILE A 30 -3.17 3.59 9.10
C ILE A 30 -2.07 4.67 9.17
N ILE A 31 -0.86 4.29 9.55
CA ILE A 31 0.28 5.23 9.49
C ILE A 31 0.71 5.34 8.03
N VAL A 32 0.74 6.56 7.52
CA VAL A 32 1.09 6.83 6.13
C VAL A 32 2.44 7.55 6.05
N ILE A 33 3.30 7.07 5.17
CA ILE A 33 4.56 7.72 4.78
C ILE A 33 4.44 8.06 3.30
N VAL A 34 4.51 9.34 2.94
CA VAL A 34 4.48 9.76 1.52
C VAL A 34 5.91 9.94 1.02
N LEU A 35 6.25 9.28 -0.08
CA LEU A 35 7.53 9.50 -0.75
C LEU A 35 7.54 10.87 -1.44
N GLU A 36 8.69 11.53 -1.37
CA GLU A 36 8.90 12.77 -2.11
C GLU A 36 8.88 12.52 -3.63
N LYS A 37 8.57 13.58 -4.37
CA LYS A 37 8.70 13.55 -5.82
C LYS A 37 10.18 13.31 -6.18
N ASN A 38 10.43 12.42 -7.12
CA ASN A 38 11.76 12.09 -7.63
C ASN A 38 12.71 11.38 -6.63
N CYS A 39 12.19 10.65 -5.63
CA CYS A 39 13.05 9.77 -4.82
C CYS A 39 13.88 8.84 -5.70
N SER A 40 15.16 8.70 -5.36
CA SER A 40 16.05 7.72 -5.97
C SER A 40 15.61 6.30 -5.63
N TRP A 41 16.05 5.33 -6.42
CA TRP A 41 15.73 3.92 -6.19
C TRP A 41 16.14 3.44 -4.79
N GLU A 42 17.33 3.84 -4.35
CA GLU A 42 17.87 3.51 -3.03
C GLU A 42 17.06 4.12 -1.90
N GLN A 43 16.59 5.35 -2.07
CA GLN A 43 15.70 6.01 -1.11
C GLN A 43 14.38 5.24 -1.00
N ILE A 44 13.75 4.93 -2.14
CA ILE A 44 12.50 4.17 -2.16
C ILE A 44 12.68 2.84 -1.43
N ARG A 45 13.73 2.08 -1.74
CA ARG A 45 14.04 0.79 -1.09
C ARG A 45 14.07 0.89 0.43
N ARG A 46 14.74 1.91 0.98
CA ARG A 46 14.84 2.11 2.44
C ARG A 46 13.48 2.37 3.09
N TYR A 47 12.59 3.08 2.40
CA TYR A 47 11.25 3.35 2.91
C TYR A 47 10.32 2.13 2.77
N VAL A 48 10.37 1.40 1.65
CA VAL A 48 9.39 0.33 1.40
C VAL A 48 9.74 -1.01 2.03
N ALA A 49 11.00 -1.22 2.43
CA ALA A 49 11.44 -2.49 2.99
C ALA A 49 10.53 -2.95 4.15
N GLN A 50 10.00 -4.17 4.06
CA GLN A 50 9.09 -4.78 5.05
C GLN A 50 7.81 -3.98 5.33
N ARG A 51 7.40 -3.11 4.41
CA ARG A 51 6.19 -2.29 4.50
C ARG A 51 5.28 -2.53 3.30
N LEU A 52 4.07 -2.01 3.41
CA LEU A 52 3.17 -1.92 2.26
C LEU A 52 3.53 -0.68 1.44
N PHE A 53 3.62 -0.84 0.13
CA PHE A 53 3.86 0.25 -0.81
C PHE A 53 2.70 0.37 -1.79
N ILE A 54 2.13 1.56 -1.94
CA ILE A 54 1.01 1.82 -2.87
C ILE A 54 1.50 2.69 -4.02
N THR A 55 1.26 2.26 -5.26
CA THR A 55 1.71 2.98 -6.45
C THR A 55 0.76 2.82 -7.63
N ARG A 56 0.82 3.79 -8.55
CA ARG A 56 0.24 3.73 -9.90
C ARG A 56 1.28 3.27 -10.95
N ASN A 57 2.43 2.76 -10.53
CA ASN A 57 3.46 2.29 -11.45
C ASN A 57 4.11 0.98 -10.97
N SER A 58 3.29 -0.05 -10.70
CA SER A 58 3.79 -1.33 -10.16
C SER A 58 4.81 -1.99 -11.06
N LYS A 59 4.70 -1.83 -12.38
CA LYS A 59 5.65 -2.39 -13.37
C LYS A 59 7.10 -2.03 -13.05
N ARG A 60 7.35 -0.82 -12.54
CA ARG A 60 8.68 -0.36 -12.16
C ARG A 60 9.27 -1.13 -10.96
N PHE A 61 8.43 -1.77 -10.15
CA PHE A 61 8.83 -2.40 -8.89
C PHE A 61 8.70 -3.93 -8.90
N LEU A 62 8.06 -4.53 -9.92
CA LEU A 62 7.70 -5.95 -9.94
C LEU A 62 8.87 -6.89 -9.65
N TYR A 63 10.04 -6.62 -10.23
CA TYR A 63 11.23 -7.47 -10.08
C TYR A 63 11.92 -7.30 -8.72
N ASP A 64 11.64 -6.20 -8.04
CA ASP A 64 12.30 -5.84 -6.79
C ASP A 64 11.46 -6.15 -5.56
N ILE A 65 10.16 -6.45 -5.73
CA ILE A 65 9.25 -6.86 -4.65
C ILE A 65 9.88 -7.97 -3.76
N PRO A 66 10.43 -9.07 -4.31
CA PRO A 66 11.03 -10.11 -3.48
C PRO A 66 12.26 -9.59 -2.74
N SER A 67 13.12 -8.84 -3.43
CA SER A 67 14.37 -8.28 -2.88
C SER A 67 14.16 -7.21 -1.81
N PHE A 68 12.98 -6.59 -1.79
CA PHE A 68 12.60 -5.55 -0.84
C PHE A 68 11.77 -6.11 0.32
N GLU A 69 11.33 -7.36 0.24
CA GLU A 69 10.41 -7.96 1.21
C GLU A 69 9.18 -7.06 1.46
N CYS A 70 8.67 -6.41 0.41
CA CYS A 70 7.61 -5.42 0.54
C CYS A 70 6.29 -5.89 -0.11
N GLY A 71 5.17 -5.44 0.46
CA GLY A 71 3.86 -5.69 -0.13
C GLY A 71 3.49 -4.60 -1.11
N LEU A 72 3.34 -4.90 -2.40
CA LEU A 72 2.96 -3.90 -3.40
C LEU A 72 1.45 -3.88 -3.63
N ILE A 73 0.81 -2.71 -3.43
CA ILE A 73 -0.58 -2.45 -3.77
C ILE A 73 -0.60 -1.57 -5.03
N ALA A 74 -1.00 -2.17 -6.14
CA ALA A 74 -1.02 -1.56 -7.46
C ALA A 74 -2.42 -1.01 -7.76
N VAL A 75 -2.51 0.30 -8.03
CA VAL A 75 -3.77 1.04 -8.25
C VAL A 75 -3.83 1.73 -9.62
N GLU A 76 -3.09 1.24 -10.62
CA GLU A 76 -2.99 1.82 -11.98
C GLU A 76 -4.35 1.97 -12.64
N ASN A 77 -5.19 0.94 -12.48
CA ASN A 77 -6.44 0.80 -13.20
C ASN A 77 -7.62 1.17 -12.30
N VAL A 78 -7.47 2.13 -11.40
CA VAL A 78 -8.58 2.57 -10.55
C VAL A 78 -8.92 4.02 -10.87
N ASP A 79 -9.93 4.19 -11.72
CA ASP A 79 -10.57 5.49 -11.99
C ASP A 79 -11.72 5.79 -11.00
N LYS A 80 -11.72 5.12 -9.85
CA LYS A 80 -12.74 5.34 -8.82
C LYS A 80 -12.47 6.63 -8.06
N ASP A 81 -13.56 7.13 -7.50
CA ASP A 81 -13.55 8.11 -6.43
C ASP A 81 -12.50 7.75 -5.35
N ILE A 82 -11.76 8.77 -4.91
CA ILE A 82 -10.59 8.57 -4.06
C ILE A 82 -10.97 8.04 -2.66
N ASP A 83 -12.13 8.44 -2.14
CA ASP A 83 -12.68 7.92 -0.89
C ASP A 83 -13.04 6.45 -1.01
N GLU A 84 -13.65 6.06 -2.12
CA GLU A 84 -13.95 4.65 -2.37
C GLU A 84 -12.67 3.81 -2.50
N LEU A 85 -11.63 4.35 -3.14
CA LEU A 85 -10.32 3.70 -3.23
C LEU A 85 -9.70 3.52 -1.82
N ALA A 86 -9.66 4.58 -1.00
CA ALA A 86 -9.13 4.51 0.37
C ALA A 86 -9.91 3.51 1.25
N LYS A 87 -11.25 3.50 1.13
CA LYS A 87 -12.12 2.50 1.80
C LYS A 87 -11.74 1.09 1.40
N ASN A 88 -11.59 0.84 0.10
CA ASN A 88 -11.24 -0.48 -0.43
C ASN A 88 -9.85 -0.94 0.02
N ILE A 89 -8.84 -0.07 -0.05
CA ILE A 89 -7.49 -0.36 0.43
C ILE A 89 -7.50 -0.71 1.91
N SER A 90 -8.09 0.13 2.76
CA SER A 90 -8.15 -0.09 4.21
C SER A 90 -8.87 -1.40 4.57
N ARG A 91 -9.96 -1.71 3.84
CA ARG A 91 -10.70 -2.97 3.98
C ARG A 91 -9.82 -4.16 3.62
N LEU A 92 -9.06 -4.10 2.52
CA LEU A 92 -8.20 -5.19 2.08
C LEU A 92 -7.00 -5.41 3.00
N ILE A 93 -6.36 -4.33 3.48
CA ILE A 93 -5.28 -4.41 4.48
C ILE A 93 -5.75 -5.21 5.70
N SER A 94 -6.95 -4.90 6.19
CA SER A 94 -7.51 -5.58 7.36
C SER A 94 -7.95 -7.02 7.04
N LYS A 95 -8.71 -7.21 5.95
CA LYS A 95 -9.28 -8.50 5.56
C LYS A 95 -8.22 -9.55 5.27
N LEU A 96 -7.16 -9.17 4.56
CA LEU A 96 -6.08 -10.07 4.15
C LEU A 96 -4.89 -10.04 5.11
N ARG A 97 -4.97 -9.26 6.19
CA ARG A 97 -3.89 -9.05 7.16
C ARG A 97 -2.57 -8.67 6.46
N LEU A 98 -2.64 -7.79 5.46
CA LEU A 98 -1.52 -7.50 4.56
C LEU A 98 -0.25 -7.04 5.29
N CYS A 99 -0.38 -6.26 6.38
CA CYS A 99 0.77 -5.83 7.18
C CYS A 99 1.44 -6.95 7.99
N ALA A 100 0.81 -8.13 8.12
CA ALA A 100 1.41 -9.29 8.74
C ALA A 100 2.19 -10.16 7.72
N ILE A 101 1.99 -9.93 6.42
CA ILE A 101 2.69 -10.63 5.35
C ILE A 101 4.09 -10.02 5.24
N ARG A 102 5.12 -10.81 5.58
CA ARG A 102 6.52 -10.36 5.55
C ARG A 102 7.24 -10.68 4.26
N HIS A 103 6.74 -11.64 3.49
CA HIS A 103 7.28 -11.93 2.18
C HIS A 103 6.72 -10.95 1.14
N GLY A 104 7.47 -10.75 0.06
CA GLY A 104 7.03 -9.88 -1.03
C GLY A 104 5.73 -10.38 -1.65
N PHE A 105 4.79 -9.49 -1.92
CA PHE A 105 3.54 -9.82 -2.62
C PHE A 105 3.08 -8.69 -3.53
N LEU A 106 2.17 -9.00 -4.44
CA LEU A 106 1.52 -8.04 -5.33
C LEU A 106 -0.01 -8.16 -5.23
N LEU A 107 -0.65 -7.08 -4.79
CA LEU A 107 -2.09 -6.92 -4.83
C LEU A 107 -2.43 -5.88 -5.90
N LYS A 108 -3.17 -6.28 -6.95
CA LYS A 108 -3.66 -5.34 -7.97
C LYS A 108 -5.13 -5.05 -7.75
N LEU A 109 -5.49 -3.77 -7.65
CA LEU A 109 -6.87 -3.31 -7.59
C LEU A 109 -7.38 -3.00 -9.00
N ASN A 110 -8.56 -3.53 -9.33
CA ASN A 110 -9.22 -3.33 -10.62
C ASN A 110 -10.30 -2.23 -10.52
N LYS A 111 -10.72 -1.69 -11.68
CA LYS A 111 -11.74 -0.62 -11.81
C LYS A 111 -13.05 -0.88 -11.09
N ASN A 112 -13.42 -2.14 -10.85
CA ASN A 112 -14.67 -2.53 -10.19
C ASN A 112 -14.51 -2.80 -8.67
N GLY A 113 -13.33 -2.55 -8.10
CA GLY A 113 -13.04 -2.87 -6.70
C GLY A 113 -12.78 -4.36 -6.43
N LYS A 114 -12.73 -5.20 -7.47
CA LYS A 114 -12.12 -6.53 -7.38
C LYS A 114 -10.60 -6.38 -7.28
N TYR A 115 -9.94 -7.40 -6.76
CA TYR A 115 -8.49 -7.44 -6.68
C TYR A 115 -7.96 -8.79 -7.15
N THR A 116 -6.71 -8.79 -7.62
CA THR A 116 -5.90 -10.01 -7.73
C THR A 116 -4.79 -9.94 -6.71
N PHE A 117 -4.44 -11.09 -6.15
CA PHE A 117 -3.34 -11.25 -5.21
C PHE A 117 -2.37 -12.27 -5.79
N LYS A 118 -1.08 -11.92 -5.82
CA LYS A 118 -0.01 -12.79 -6.25
C LYS A 118 1.07 -12.80 -5.17
N ASP A 119 1.39 -13.98 -4.68
CA ASP A 119 2.55 -14.21 -3.84
C ASP A 119 3.82 -14.18 -4.70
N MET A 120 4.92 -13.65 -4.16
CA MET A 120 6.20 -13.51 -4.85
C MET A 120 7.32 -14.32 -4.18
N THR A 121 6.98 -15.32 -3.35
CA THR A 121 7.93 -16.27 -2.75
C THR A 121 8.38 -17.42 -3.66
N GLU A 122 7.98 -17.46 -4.93
CA GLU A 122 8.40 -18.48 -5.90
C GLU A 122 9.52 -17.99 -6.83
#